data_AF-A0A4U0MLD5-F1
#
_entry.id   AF-A0A4U0MLD5-F1
#
_cell.length_a   1.000
_cell.length_b   1.000
_cell.length_c   1.000
_cell.angle_alpha   90.00
_cell.angle_beta   90.00
_cell.angle_gamma   90.00
#
_symmetry.space_group_name_H-M   'P 1'
#
loop_
_entity.id
_entity.type
_entity.pdbx_description
1 polymer ?
#
loop_
_entity_poly.entity_id
_entity_poly.type
_entity_poly.pdbx_seq_one_letter_code
_entity_poly.pdbx_strand_id
1 'polypeptide(L)'
;MTPLIQTGAAPKPTPRLTSWESLAALQQAVTEGELGPDPRSLRVSTAFATSQAVRHDGRGRGYRNEVLSLRLGAAVGSCAAEPGGLPESAVEDAVGAEVAALLAHPLPVVRIAALDAYLMHIAPHTPGFGARPVALPAGSSLEKSRARAGSVVELLAGCGLPAGARVLVVGVVNSLLEALRSRGLRYVPCDLKGGQTEWGEPVETDAPAALGRCDAVLASGMTLGNGTFEPLRARAAADGLPLVMFAQTGSAVLPRFLGAGVHAVCAEPYPFFWLDGGPGTIHHYGGSR
;
A
#
# COMPACT_ATOMS: atom_id res chain seq x y z
N MET A 1 -15.33 41.21 35.08
CA MET A 1 -15.22 39.75 34.91
C MET A 1 -14.36 39.49 33.68
N THR A 2 -13.10 39.12 33.89
CA THR A 2 -12.15 38.78 32.82
C THR A 2 -12.35 37.32 32.43
N PRO A 3 -12.45 36.95 31.13
CA PRO A 3 -12.63 35.56 30.76
C PRO A 3 -11.32 34.79 30.93
N LEU A 4 -11.41 33.64 31.61
CA LEU A 4 -10.36 32.65 31.73
C LEU A 4 -10.08 32.05 30.36
N ILE A 5 -8.85 32.22 29.88
CA ILE A 5 -8.31 31.54 28.71
C ILE A 5 -8.12 30.07 29.12
N GLN A 6 -8.97 29.18 28.57
CA GLN A 6 -8.73 27.74 28.64
C GLN A 6 -7.46 27.42 27.85
N THR A 7 -6.39 27.12 28.58
CA THR A 7 -5.18 26.51 28.02
C THR A 7 -5.55 25.15 27.43
N GLY A 8 -5.56 25.06 26.10
CA GLY A 8 -5.75 23.79 25.40
C GLY A 8 -4.69 22.80 25.85
N ALA A 9 -5.14 21.61 26.28
CA ALA A 9 -4.25 20.52 26.64
C ALA A 9 -3.30 20.21 25.48
N ALA A 10 -2.01 20.06 25.78
CA ALA A 10 -1.03 19.61 24.80
C ALA A 10 -1.52 18.32 24.12
N PRO A 11 -1.38 18.17 22.80
CA PRO A 11 -1.82 16.96 22.12
C PRO A 11 -1.11 15.76 22.75
N LYS A 12 -1.90 14.78 23.20
CA LYS A 12 -1.36 13.51 23.71
C LYS A 12 -0.45 12.92 22.62
N PRO A 13 0.73 12.37 22.98
CA PRO A 13 1.61 11.74 22.01
C PRO A 13 0.81 10.66 21.27
N THR A 14 0.81 10.76 19.95
CA THR A 14 0.18 9.77 19.08
C THR A 14 0.81 8.41 19.35
N PRO A 15 0.03 7.35 19.68
CA PRO A 15 0.59 6.02 19.78
C PRO A 15 1.29 5.66 18.48
N ARG A 16 2.60 5.40 18.56
CA ARG A 16 3.36 4.89 17.43
C ARG A 16 2.94 3.43 17.24
N LEU A 17 2.66 3.05 15.99
CA LEU A 17 2.47 1.65 15.67
C LEU A 17 3.77 0.90 16.00
N THR A 18 3.64 -0.24 16.67
CA THR A 18 4.77 -1.16 16.86
C THR A 18 5.29 -1.58 15.49
N SER A 19 6.61 -1.45 15.29
CA SER A 19 7.30 -1.90 14.08
C SER A 19 7.61 -3.39 14.15
N TRP A 20 7.49 -4.08 13.02
CA TRP A 20 7.71 -5.53 12.93
C TRP A 20 8.91 -5.86 12.06
N GLU A 21 9.69 -6.86 12.47
CA GLU A 21 10.91 -7.28 11.78
C GLU A 21 10.63 -8.13 10.55
N SER A 22 9.49 -8.82 10.48
CA SER A 22 9.06 -9.60 9.32
C SER A 22 7.54 -9.75 9.25
N LEU A 23 7.03 -10.04 8.05
CA LEU A 23 5.62 -10.38 7.80
C LEU A 23 5.20 -11.62 8.58
N ALA A 24 6.06 -12.64 8.68
CA ALA A 24 5.77 -13.85 9.43
C ALA A 24 5.57 -13.56 10.93
N ALA A 25 6.44 -12.73 11.52
CA ALA A 25 6.32 -12.32 12.92
C ALA A 25 5.03 -11.52 13.17
N LEU A 26 4.69 -10.59 12.27
CA LEU A 26 3.43 -9.84 12.35
C LEU A 26 2.20 -10.77 12.25
N GLN A 27 2.22 -11.73 11.33
CA GLN A 27 1.14 -12.71 11.18
C GLN A 27 1.00 -13.60 12.41
N GLN A 28 2.12 -14.02 12.99
CA GLN A 28 2.13 -14.83 14.20
C GLN A 28 1.50 -14.07 15.37
N ALA A 29 1.92 -12.83 15.62
CA ALA A 29 1.38 -12.01 16.70
C ALA A 29 -0.13 -11.72 16.55
N VAL A 30 -0.61 -11.54 15.32
CA VAL A 30 -2.07 -11.45 15.06
C VAL A 30 -2.75 -12.78 15.42
N THR A 31 -2.19 -13.90 14.96
CA THR A 31 -2.77 -15.25 15.17
C THR A 31 -2.82 -15.60 16.66
N GLU A 32 -1.83 -15.18 17.43
CA GLU A 32 -1.73 -15.39 18.88
C GLU A 32 -2.55 -14.38 19.69
N GLY A 33 -3.17 -13.38 19.05
CA GLY A 33 -4.03 -12.39 19.69
C GLY A 33 -3.26 -11.30 20.45
N GLU A 34 -1.98 -11.09 20.13
CA GLU A 34 -1.13 -10.12 20.85
C GLU A 34 -1.46 -8.66 20.51
N LEU A 35 -2.07 -8.42 19.34
CA LEU A 35 -2.32 -7.07 18.81
C LEU A 35 -3.74 -6.56 19.04
N GLY A 36 -4.69 -7.41 19.39
CA GLY A 36 -6.10 -7.04 19.43
C GLY A 36 -7.00 -8.22 19.79
N PRO A 37 -8.30 -8.16 19.43
CA PRO A 37 -9.23 -9.25 19.71
C PRO A 37 -8.76 -10.58 19.10
N ASP A 38 -9.12 -11.71 19.73
CA ASP A 38 -8.79 -13.04 19.22
C ASP A 38 -9.32 -13.20 17.78
N PRO A 39 -8.47 -13.48 16.78
CA PRO A 39 -8.90 -13.63 15.39
C PRO A 39 -9.90 -14.78 15.17
N ARG A 40 -10.04 -15.73 16.11
CA ARG A 40 -11.09 -16.77 16.11
C ARG A 40 -12.47 -16.22 16.45
N SER A 41 -12.52 -15.09 17.16
CA SER A 41 -13.79 -14.42 17.54
C SER A 41 -14.33 -13.47 16.47
N LEU A 42 -13.54 -13.21 15.42
CA LEU A 42 -13.85 -12.22 14.38
C LEU A 42 -14.20 -12.92 13.07
N ARG A 43 -15.26 -12.46 12.42
CA ARG A 43 -15.76 -13.03 11.16
C ARG A 43 -15.88 -12.00 10.06
N VAL A 44 -15.53 -12.39 8.84
CA VAL A 44 -15.72 -11.57 7.65
C VAL A 44 -17.21 -11.51 7.31
N SER A 45 -17.79 -10.30 7.29
CA SER A 45 -19.22 -10.12 7.00
C SER A 45 -19.51 -10.04 5.50
N THR A 46 -18.51 -9.66 4.70
CA THR A 46 -18.65 -9.50 3.25
C THR A 46 -17.32 -9.80 2.60
N ALA A 47 -17.31 -10.64 1.58
CA ALA A 47 -16.18 -10.85 0.70
C ALA A 47 -16.60 -10.48 -0.72
N PHE A 48 -15.70 -9.87 -1.49
CA PHE A 48 -15.95 -9.57 -2.88
C PHE A 48 -14.64 -9.51 -3.67
N ALA A 49 -14.73 -9.87 -4.95
CA ALA A 49 -13.66 -9.67 -5.91
C ALA A 49 -14.02 -8.48 -6.81
N THR A 50 -13.03 -7.65 -7.13
CA THR A 50 -13.19 -6.60 -8.15
C THR A 50 -12.23 -6.90 -9.30
N SER A 51 -12.80 -7.19 -10.48
CA SER A 51 -12.04 -7.21 -11.73
C SER A 51 -12.23 -5.87 -12.43
N GLN A 52 -11.13 -5.18 -12.71
CA GLN A 52 -11.16 -3.91 -13.42
C GLN A 52 -10.24 -3.95 -14.63
N ALA A 53 -10.66 -3.30 -15.72
CA ALA A 53 -9.85 -3.04 -16.88
C ALA A 53 -9.92 -1.54 -17.19
N VAL A 54 -8.77 -0.90 -17.36
CA VAL A 54 -8.68 0.55 -17.51
C VAL A 54 -7.90 0.88 -18.77
N ARG A 55 -8.46 1.76 -19.59
CA ARG A 55 -7.78 2.44 -20.69
C ARG A 55 -8.07 3.92 -20.54
N HIS A 56 -7.09 4.67 -20.03
CA HIS A 56 -7.26 6.10 -19.84
C HIS A 56 -7.23 6.84 -21.18
N ASP A 57 -8.05 7.87 -21.31
CA ASP A 57 -7.99 8.76 -22.46
C ASP A 57 -6.59 9.38 -22.60
N GLY A 58 -6.10 9.47 -23.82
CA GLY A 58 -4.74 9.92 -24.14
C GLY A 58 -3.60 8.94 -23.77
N ARG A 59 -3.86 7.74 -23.24
CA ARG A 59 -2.82 6.71 -22.98
C ARG A 59 -2.86 5.60 -24.02
N GLY A 60 -1.70 5.20 -24.54
CA GLY A 60 -1.58 4.14 -25.57
C GLY A 60 -1.78 2.71 -25.06
N ARG A 61 -1.78 2.49 -23.73
CA ARG A 61 -1.90 1.17 -23.10
C ARG A 61 -2.89 1.20 -21.94
N GLY A 62 -3.50 0.05 -21.67
CA GLY A 62 -4.37 -0.18 -20.52
C GLY A 62 -3.83 -1.27 -19.60
N TYR A 63 -4.49 -1.47 -18.46
CA TYR A 63 -4.18 -2.54 -17.51
C TYR A 63 -5.45 -3.25 -17.07
N ARG A 64 -5.28 -4.48 -16.55
CA ARG A 64 -6.33 -5.25 -15.90
C ARG A 64 -5.82 -5.69 -14.54
N ASN A 65 -6.62 -5.50 -13.50
CA ASN A 65 -6.30 -5.93 -12.14
C ASN A 65 -7.47 -6.72 -11.55
N GLU A 66 -7.17 -7.67 -10.68
CA GLU A 66 -8.13 -8.35 -9.82
C GLU A 66 -7.77 -8.08 -8.36
N VAL A 67 -8.76 -7.80 -7.52
CA VAL A 67 -8.56 -7.53 -6.09
C VAL A 67 -9.57 -8.30 -5.28
N LEU A 68 -9.11 -9.13 -4.35
CA LEU A 68 -9.94 -9.69 -3.28
C LEU A 68 -10.04 -8.68 -2.15
N SER A 69 -11.25 -8.41 -1.69
CA SER A 69 -11.52 -7.51 -0.57
C SER A 69 -12.44 -8.17 0.45
N LEU A 70 -12.07 -8.05 1.73
CA LEU A 70 -12.74 -8.67 2.86
C LEU A 70 -13.16 -7.61 3.87
N ARG A 71 -14.45 -7.56 4.18
CA ARG A 71 -15.01 -6.64 5.18
C ARG A 71 -15.05 -7.29 6.55
N LEU A 72 -14.41 -6.65 7.52
CA LEU A 72 -14.41 -6.99 8.93
C LEU A 72 -14.91 -5.80 9.76
N GLY A 73 -16.18 -5.83 10.15
CA GLY A 73 -16.84 -4.70 10.79
C GLY A 73 -16.86 -3.46 9.88
N ALA A 74 -16.20 -2.38 10.31
CA ALA A 74 -16.06 -1.15 9.53
C ALA A 74 -14.86 -1.16 8.58
N ALA A 75 -13.94 -2.13 8.72
CA ALA A 75 -12.72 -2.20 7.93
C ALA A 75 -12.92 -3.05 6.66
N VAL A 76 -12.21 -2.70 5.60
CA VAL A 76 -12.06 -3.52 4.39
C VAL A 76 -10.57 -3.69 4.15
N GLY A 77 -10.11 -4.93 4.18
CA GLY A 77 -8.74 -5.30 3.78
C GLY A 77 -8.73 -5.83 2.37
N SER A 78 -7.63 -5.59 1.65
CA SER A 78 -7.56 -5.93 0.24
C SER A 78 -6.21 -6.51 -0.16
N CYS A 79 -6.24 -7.44 -1.11
CA CYS A 79 -5.06 -7.91 -1.81
C CYS A 79 -5.35 -8.10 -3.29
N ALA A 80 -4.53 -7.45 -4.12
CA ALA A 80 -4.53 -7.68 -5.55
C ALA A 80 -3.94 -9.05 -5.89
N ALA A 81 -4.45 -9.65 -6.97
CA ALA A 81 -3.93 -10.82 -7.63
C ALA A 81 -3.66 -10.49 -9.10
N GLU A 82 -2.75 -11.25 -9.71
CA GLU A 82 -2.63 -11.24 -11.17
C GLU A 82 -3.96 -11.64 -11.81
N PRO A 83 -4.32 -11.10 -12.99
CA PRO A 83 -5.57 -11.46 -13.66
C PRO A 83 -5.68 -12.97 -13.89
N GLY A 84 -6.77 -13.59 -13.41
CA GLY A 84 -6.98 -15.04 -13.42
C GLY A 84 -6.31 -15.79 -12.27
N GLY A 85 -5.62 -15.09 -11.37
CA GLY A 85 -4.97 -15.65 -10.18
C GLY A 85 -5.89 -15.76 -8.96
N LEU A 86 -7.12 -15.24 -9.04
CA LEU A 86 -8.12 -15.35 -7.99
C LEU A 86 -9.21 -16.37 -8.38
N PRO A 87 -9.27 -17.55 -7.73
CA PRO A 87 -10.34 -18.51 -7.98
C PRO A 87 -11.66 -17.95 -7.44
N GLU A 88 -12.76 -18.25 -8.12
CA GLU A 88 -14.10 -17.78 -7.73
C GLU A 88 -14.48 -18.22 -6.31
N SER A 89 -14.08 -19.44 -5.91
CA SER A 89 -14.32 -19.96 -4.57
C SER A 89 -13.68 -19.10 -3.47
N ALA A 90 -12.62 -18.33 -3.76
CA ALA A 90 -11.96 -17.50 -2.74
C ALA A 90 -12.89 -16.45 -2.12
N VAL A 91 -13.93 -16.01 -2.84
CA VAL A 91 -14.95 -15.10 -2.30
C VAL A 91 -15.94 -15.86 -1.43
N GLU A 92 -16.45 -17.00 -1.92
CA GLU A 92 -17.44 -17.84 -1.23
C GLU A 92 -16.86 -18.45 0.06
N ASP A 93 -15.62 -18.95 -0.01
CA ASP A 93 -14.90 -19.55 1.11
C ASP A 93 -14.56 -18.51 2.20
N ALA A 94 -14.43 -17.24 1.82
CA ALA A 94 -14.03 -16.18 2.74
C ALA A 94 -15.19 -15.53 3.49
N VAL A 95 -16.40 -15.51 2.94
CA VAL A 95 -17.55 -14.89 3.63
C VAL A 95 -17.99 -15.74 4.83
N GLY A 96 -18.19 -15.11 5.98
CA GLY A 96 -18.57 -15.77 7.23
C GLY A 96 -17.42 -16.52 7.93
N ALA A 97 -16.28 -16.69 7.27
CA ALA A 97 -15.11 -17.35 7.84
C ALA A 97 -14.49 -16.54 8.98
N GLU A 98 -13.86 -17.26 9.92
CA GLU A 98 -13.08 -16.65 10.99
C GLU A 98 -11.78 -16.08 10.44
N VAL A 99 -11.34 -14.94 10.98
CA VAL A 99 -10.07 -14.30 10.55
C VAL A 99 -8.90 -15.27 10.74
N ALA A 100 -8.87 -16.04 11.83
CA ALA A 100 -7.82 -17.03 12.08
C ALA A 100 -7.72 -18.09 10.96
N ALA A 101 -8.87 -18.58 10.47
CA ALA A 101 -8.91 -19.55 9.38
C ALA A 101 -8.39 -18.93 8.07
N LEU A 102 -8.73 -17.67 7.80
CA LEU A 102 -8.28 -16.96 6.60
C LEU A 102 -6.78 -16.62 6.63
N LEU A 103 -6.21 -16.35 7.81
CA LEU A 103 -4.77 -16.17 7.99
C LEU A 103 -3.98 -17.46 7.72
N ALA A 104 -4.60 -18.63 7.95
CA ALA A 104 -4.03 -19.95 7.63
C ALA A 104 -4.37 -20.46 6.22
N HIS A 105 -5.12 -19.69 5.42
CA HIS A 105 -5.60 -20.11 4.11
C HIS A 105 -4.44 -20.42 3.14
N PRO A 106 -4.53 -21.42 2.24
CA PRO A 106 -3.44 -21.77 1.31
C PRO A 106 -3.09 -20.68 0.29
N LEU A 107 -4.07 -19.85 -0.10
CA LEU A 107 -3.85 -18.75 -1.06
C LEU A 107 -3.25 -17.50 -0.37
N PRO A 108 -2.08 -16.99 -0.82
CA PRO A 108 -1.49 -15.76 -0.30
C PRO A 108 -2.43 -14.54 -0.36
N VAL A 109 -3.18 -14.39 -1.44
CA VAL A 109 -4.12 -13.28 -1.63
C VAL A 109 -5.17 -13.22 -0.52
N VAL A 110 -5.68 -14.38 -0.08
CA VAL A 110 -6.65 -14.47 1.03
C VAL A 110 -5.97 -14.12 2.35
N ARG A 111 -4.77 -14.66 2.62
CA ARG A 111 -4.02 -14.37 3.84
C ARG A 111 -3.73 -12.87 4.00
N ILE A 112 -3.26 -12.22 2.93
CA ILE A 112 -2.93 -10.79 2.96
C ILE A 112 -4.20 -9.93 3.09
N ALA A 113 -5.27 -10.24 2.36
CA ALA A 113 -6.52 -9.49 2.49
C ALA A 113 -7.11 -9.60 3.92
N ALA A 114 -7.04 -10.79 4.53
CA ALA A 114 -7.50 -11.01 5.90
C ALA A 114 -6.64 -10.28 6.94
N LEU A 115 -5.31 -10.35 6.79
CA LEU A 115 -4.38 -9.62 7.63
C LEU A 115 -4.60 -8.10 7.53
N ASP A 116 -4.79 -7.59 6.32
CA ASP A 116 -5.07 -6.17 6.08
C ASP A 116 -6.38 -5.74 6.73
N ALA A 117 -7.43 -6.56 6.63
CA ALA A 117 -8.73 -6.30 7.23
C ALA A 117 -8.65 -6.27 8.76
N TYR A 118 -7.94 -7.23 9.36
CA TYR A 118 -7.70 -7.27 10.81
C TYR A 118 -6.92 -6.06 11.30
N LEU A 119 -5.81 -5.72 10.65
CA LEU A 119 -4.97 -4.59 11.06
C LEU A 119 -5.68 -3.24 10.90
N MET A 120 -6.49 -3.09 9.85
CA MET A 120 -7.35 -1.93 9.66
C MET A 120 -8.47 -1.87 10.71
N HIS A 121 -9.01 -3.02 11.13
CA HIS A 121 -10.03 -3.09 12.17
C HIS A 121 -9.51 -2.60 13.53
N ILE A 122 -8.29 -2.99 13.92
CA ILE A 122 -7.72 -2.63 15.22
C ILE A 122 -6.97 -1.29 15.23
N ALA A 123 -6.49 -0.83 14.07
CA ALA A 123 -5.80 0.45 13.93
C ALA A 123 -6.17 1.12 12.60
N PRO A 124 -7.40 1.67 12.51
CA PRO A 124 -7.85 2.35 11.30
C PRO A 124 -6.94 3.52 10.95
N HIS A 125 -6.95 3.92 9.68
CA HIS A 125 -6.17 5.05 9.16
C HIS A 125 -6.63 6.42 9.72
N THR A 126 -6.28 6.68 10.97
CA THR A 126 -6.55 7.92 11.67
C THR A 126 -5.25 8.54 12.19
N PRO A 127 -5.23 9.85 12.47
CA PRO A 127 -4.09 10.50 13.10
C PRO A 127 -3.68 9.83 14.42
N GLY A 128 -4.61 9.24 15.16
CA GLY A 128 -4.33 8.49 16.39
C GLY A 128 -3.44 7.25 16.18
N PHE A 129 -3.45 6.69 14.97
CA PHE A 129 -2.59 5.56 14.59
C PHE A 129 -1.47 5.97 13.63
N GLY A 130 -1.11 7.26 13.60
CA GLY A 130 -0.02 7.80 12.80
C GLY A 130 -0.35 8.09 11.32
N ALA A 131 -1.61 7.92 10.92
CA ALA A 131 -2.05 8.20 9.55
C ALA A 131 -2.27 9.70 9.34
N ARG A 132 -1.74 10.28 8.26
CA ARG A 132 -2.04 11.65 7.83
C ARG A 132 -2.95 11.61 6.61
N PRO A 133 -4.23 12.00 6.73
CA PRO A 133 -5.13 11.99 5.58
C PRO A 133 -4.69 13.03 4.54
N VAL A 134 -4.77 12.65 3.28
CA VAL A 134 -4.53 13.49 2.11
C VAL A 134 -5.74 13.36 1.19
N ALA A 135 -6.38 14.48 0.89
CA ALA A 135 -7.55 14.51 0.03
C ALA A 135 -7.14 14.24 -1.43
N LEU A 136 -7.89 13.37 -2.09
CA LEU A 136 -7.86 13.25 -3.54
C LEU A 136 -9.05 14.01 -4.12
N PRO A 137 -8.84 14.90 -5.10
CA PRO A 137 -9.94 15.62 -5.73
C PRO A 137 -10.86 14.65 -6.47
N ALA A 138 -12.12 15.06 -6.65
CA ALA A 138 -13.01 14.43 -7.62
C ALA A 138 -12.47 14.63 -9.04
N GLY A 139 -12.85 13.76 -9.97
CA GLY A 139 -12.45 13.86 -11.37
C GLY A 139 -12.42 12.52 -12.08
N SER A 140 -11.90 12.53 -13.29
CA SER A 140 -11.65 11.32 -14.07
C SER A 140 -10.66 10.39 -13.36
N SER A 141 -10.72 9.10 -13.71
CA SER A 141 -9.78 8.11 -13.20
C SER A 141 -8.31 8.49 -13.49
N LEU A 142 -8.02 9.17 -14.61
CA LEU A 142 -6.68 9.64 -14.93
C LEU A 142 -6.24 10.81 -14.04
N GLU A 143 -7.11 11.79 -13.81
CA GLU A 143 -6.82 12.92 -12.90
C GLU A 143 -6.57 12.44 -11.48
N LYS A 144 -7.42 11.53 -10.98
CA LYS A 144 -7.24 10.91 -9.66
C LYS A 144 -5.95 10.09 -9.57
N SER A 145 -5.61 9.33 -10.62
CA SER A 145 -4.34 8.59 -10.70
C SER A 145 -3.12 9.51 -10.65
N ARG A 146 -3.15 10.65 -11.35
CA ARG A 146 -2.09 11.67 -11.32
C ARG A 146 -1.98 12.37 -9.96
N ALA A 147 -3.10 12.74 -9.35
CA ALA A 147 -3.11 13.35 -8.01
C ALA A 147 -2.51 12.40 -6.97
N ARG A 148 -2.94 11.13 -6.99
CA ARG A 148 -2.37 10.06 -6.17
C ARG A 148 -0.87 9.89 -6.42
N ALA A 149 -0.45 9.83 -7.68
CA ALA A 149 0.96 9.70 -8.03
C ALA A 149 1.81 10.88 -7.52
N GLY A 150 1.30 12.10 -7.62
CA GLY A 150 1.94 13.28 -7.03
C GLY A 150 2.16 13.14 -5.53
N SER A 151 1.11 12.72 -4.81
CA SER A 151 1.15 12.48 -3.36
C SER A 151 2.17 11.40 -2.97
N VAL A 152 2.25 10.31 -3.73
CA VAL A 152 3.23 9.24 -3.52
C VAL A 152 4.66 9.77 -3.71
N VAL A 153 4.92 10.55 -4.75
CA VAL A 153 6.27 11.08 -5.01
C VAL A 153 6.69 12.15 -3.99
N GLU A 154 5.75 12.85 -3.36
CA GLU A 154 6.05 13.74 -2.23
C GLU A 154 6.66 13.01 -1.03
N LEU A 155 6.24 11.76 -0.76
CA LEU A 155 6.86 10.96 0.30
C LEU A 155 8.32 10.62 0.00
N LEU A 156 8.68 10.38 -1.26
CA LEU A 156 10.07 10.18 -1.68
C LEU A 156 10.90 11.45 -1.51
N ALA A 157 10.34 12.62 -1.83
CA ALA A 157 11.03 13.90 -1.63
C ALA A 157 11.40 14.10 -0.15
N GLY A 158 10.53 13.67 0.76
CA GLY A 158 10.79 13.70 2.20
C GLY A 158 11.92 12.78 2.68
N CYS A 159 12.48 11.93 1.82
CA CYS A 159 13.64 11.07 2.13
C CYS A 159 14.99 11.74 1.86
N GLY A 160 15.04 12.99 1.38
CA GLY A 160 16.29 13.74 1.20
C GLY A 160 17.14 13.26 0.01
N LEU A 161 16.49 12.85 -1.09
CA LEU A 161 17.17 12.34 -2.28
C LEU A 161 18.01 13.43 -2.98
N PRO A 162 19.16 13.09 -3.57
CA PRO A 162 19.95 14.03 -4.36
C PRO A 162 19.21 14.48 -5.63
N ALA A 163 19.60 15.63 -6.16
CA ALA A 163 19.08 16.11 -7.44
C ALA A 163 19.37 15.09 -8.55
N GLY A 164 18.34 14.71 -9.33
CA GLY A 164 18.48 13.70 -10.38
C GLY A 164 18.61 12.27 -9.87
N ALA A 165 18.28 12.00 -8.60
CA ALA A 165 18.24 10.65 -8.04
C ALA A 165 17.48 9.67 -8.95
N ARG A 166 17.96 8.43 -8.99
CA ARG A 166 17.36 7.32 -9.74
C ARG A 166 16.56 6.44 -8.80
N VAL A 167 15.25 6.33 -9.05
CA VAL A 167 14.31 5.56 -8.23
C VAL A 167 14.00 4.23 -8.89
N LEU A 168 14.18 3.11 -8.19
CA LEU A 168 13.62 1.83 -8.62
C LEU A 168 12.10 1.87 -8.39
N VAL A 169 11.30 1.62 -9.44
CA VAL A 169 9.84 1.62 -9.36
C VAL A 169 9.32 0.20 -9.56
N VAL A 170 8.92 -0.47 -8.46
CA VAL A 170 8.40 -1.84 -8.47
C VAL A 170 6.87 -1.82 -8.51
N GLY A 171 6.30 -2.40 -9.57
CA GLY A 171 4.87 -2.28 -9.90
C GLY A 171 4.63 -1.03 -10.74
N VAL A 172 4.82 -1.15 -12.05
CA VAL A 172 4.93 0.00 -12.95
C VAL A 172 3.57 0.68 -13.13
N VAL A 173 3.49 1.94 -12.68
CA VAL A 173 2.34 2.81 -12.91
C VAL A 173 2.79 4.06 -13.67
N ASN A 174 2.25 4.25 -14.87
CA ASN A 174 2.62 5.34 -15.77
C ASN A 174 2.48 6.74 -15.14
N SER A 175 1.43 6.98 -14.34
CA SER A 175 1.28 8.27 -13.63
C SER A 175 2.35 8.50 -12.57
N LEU A 176 2.90 7.45 -11.94
CA LEU A 176 4.05 7.57 -11.04
C LEU A 176 5.32 7.93 -11.80
N LEU A 177 5.56 7.26 -12.94
CA LEU A 177 6.71 7.57 -13.78
C LEU A 177 6.65 9.02 -14.32
N GLU A 178 5.47 9.47 -14.74
CA GLU A 178 5.21 10.85 -15.15
C GLU A 178 5.51 11.84 -14.01
N ALA A 179 5.06 11.55 -12.79
CA ALA A 179 5.26 12.39 -11.61
C ALA A 179 6.72 12.44 -11.13
N LEU A 180 7.51 11.38 -11.36
CA LEU A 180 8.96 11.37 -11.11
C LEU A 180 9.68 12.28 -12.11
N ARG A 181 9.37 12.15 -13.41
CA ARG A 181 9.96 12.99 -14.48
C ARG A 181 9.68 14.46 -14.27
N SER A 182 8.45 14.80 -13.90
CA SER A 182 8.06 16.20 -13.66
C SER A 182 8.82 16.86 -12.51
N ARG A 183 9.46 16.06 -11.63
CA ARG A 183 10.31 16.51 -10.53
C ARG A 183 11.81 16.33 -10.82
N GLY A 184 12.18 16.00 -12.06
CA GLY A 184 13.58 15.80 -12.45
C GLY A 184 14.22 14.53 -11.89
N LEU A 185 13.41 13.58 -11.38
CA LEU A 185 13.90 12.28 -10.91
C LEU A 185 14.00 11.30 -12.08
N ARG A 186 15.04 10.47 -12.07
CA ARG A 186 15.19 9.34 -12.99
C ARG A 186 14.53 8.11 -12.39
N TYR A 187 14.19 7.13 -13.21
CA TYR A 187 13.66 5.86 -12.71
C TYR A 187 14.20 4.65 -13.45
N VAL A 188 14.06 3.50 -12.79
CA VAL A 188 14.18 2.17 -13.37
C VAL A 188 12.82 1.49 -13.18
N PRO A 189 12.05 1.26 -14.24
CA PRO A 189 10.76 0.59 -14.10
C PRO A 189 10.99 -0.92 -13.95
N CYS A 190 10.34 -1.54 -12.98
CA CYS A 190 10.48 -2.96 -12.68
C CYS A 190 9.12 -3.60 -12.39
N ASP A 191 8.83 -4.71 -13.07
CA ASP A 191 7.60 -5.47 -12.90
C ASP A 191 7.85 -6.94 -13.27
N LEU A 192 7.26 -7.88 -12.54
CA LEU A 192 7.43 -9.31 -12.85
C LEU A 192 6.96 -9.67 -14.26
N LYS A 193 5.98 -8.93 -14.78
CA LYS A 193 5.46 -9.10 -16.15
C LYS A 193 6.42 -8.58 -17.22
N GLY A 194 7.34 -7.69 -16.87
CA GLY A 194 8.20 -6.97 -17.81
C GLY A 194 7.40 -6.11 -18.80
N GLY A 195 7.93 -5.97 -20.01
CA GLY A 195 7.32 -5.20 -21.09
C GLY A 195 7.98 -3.83 -21.29
N GLN A 196 7.18 -2.82 -21.59
CA GLN A 196 7.66 -1.47 -21.87
C GLN A 196 6.75 -0.43 -21.22
N THR A 197 7.33 0.67 -20.77
CA THR A 197 6.61 1.87 -20.32
C THR A 197 5.83 2.50 -21.47
N GLU A 198 4.98 3.49 -21.18
CA GLU A 198 4.30 4.24 -22.24
C GLU A 198 5.25 5.04 -23.15
N TRP A 199 6.48 5.29 -22.70
CA TRP A 199 7.53 5.95 -23.48
C TRP A 199 8.47 4.96 -24.18
N GLY A 200 8.14 3.66 -24.18
CA GLY A 200 8.91 2.63 -24.87
C GLY A 200 10.18 2.17 -24.13
N GLU A 201 10.34 2.54 -22.86
CA GLU A 201 11.49 2.11 -22.07
C GLU A 201 11.28 0.67 -21.57
N PRO A 202 12.31 -0.19 -21.60
CA PRO A 202 12.18 -1.57 -21.13
C PRO A 202 11.89 -1.62 -19.62
N VAL A 203 10.98 -2.52 -19.23
CA VAL A 203 10.68 -2.82 -17.83
C VAL A 203 11.51 -4.00 -17.38
N GLU A 204 12.32 -3.80 -16.34
CA GLU A 204 13.13 -4.83 -15.71
C GLU A 204 12.24 -5.86 -14.99
N THR A 205 12.71 -7.09 -14.87
CA THR A 205 11.97 -8.17 -14.19
C THR A 205 12.63 -8.63 -12.89
N ASP A 206 13.83 -8.13 -12.58
CA ASP A 206 14.59 -8.47 -11.37
C ASP A 206 14.86 -7.20 -10.55
N ALA A 207 14.00 -6.97 -9.55
CA ALA A 207 14.12 -5.82 -8.66
C ALA A 207 15.42 -5.85 -7.84
N PRO A 208 15.79 -6.97 -7.15
CA PRO A 208 17.08 -7.06 -6.45
C PRO A 208 18.31 -6.73 -7.31
N ALA A 209 18.36 -7.20 -8.55
CA ALA A 209 19.46 -6.87 -9.46
C ALA A 209 19.47 -5.39 -9.87
N ALA A 210 18.30 -4.78 -10.00
CA ALA A 210 18.15 -3.38 -10.37
C ALA A 210 18.45 -2.37 -9.24
N LEU A 211 18.50 -2.81 -7.97
CA LEU A 211 18.73 -1.93 -6.81
C LEU A 211 20.09 -1.25 -6.82
N GLY A 212 21.16 -1.95 -7.23
CA GLY A 212 22.55 -1.47 -7.10
C GLY A 212 22.91 -0.23 -7.91
N ARG A 213 21.97 0.30 -8.72
CA ARG A 213 22.13 1.52 -9.53
C ARG A 213 21.15 2.62 -9.17
N CYS A 214 20.39 2.46 -8.08
CA CYS A 214 19.32 3.35 -7.65
C CYS A 214 19.64 3.98 -6.30
N ASP A 215 19.07 5.15 -6.06
CA ASP A 215 19.22 5.94 -4.83
C ASP A 215 18.01 5.79 -3.90
N ALA A 216 16.92 5.19 -4.37
CA ALA A 216 15.69 4.96 -3.62
C ALA A 216 14.84 3.86 -4.26
N VAL A 217 13.88 3.34 -3.50
CA VAL A 217 12.91 2.36 -3.94
C VAL A 217 11.49 2.87 -3.70
N LEU A 218 10.67 2.80 -4.75
CA LEU A 218 9.24 3.01 -4.70
C LEU A 218 8.54 1.72 -5.10
N ALA A 219 7.81 1.10 -4.17
CA ALA A 219 7.26 -0.24 -4.39
C ALA A 219 5.76 -0.34 -4.10
N SER A 220 5.07 -1.10 -4.95
CA SER A 220 3.66 -1.43 -4.79
C SER A 220 3.44 -2.38 -3.61
N GLY A 221 2.32 -2.22 -2.91
CA GLY A 221 1.86 -3.18 -1.91
C GLY A 221 1.60 -4.59 -2.47
N MET A 222 1.49 -4.76 -3.79
CA MET A 222 1.39 -6.07 -4.45
C MET A 222 2.59 -6.99 -4.16
N THR A 223 3.73 -6.42 -3.77
CA THR A 223 4.90 -7.19 -3.31
C THR A 223 4.61 -8.10 -2.11
N LEU A 224 3.58 -7.79 -1.30
CA LEU A 224 3.09 -8.69 -0.24
C LEU A 224 2.43 -9.94 -0.82
N GLY A 225 1.57 -9.75 -1.84
CA GLY A 225 0.76 -10.83 -2.42
C GLY A 225 1.58 -11.85 -3.22
N ASN A 226 2.69 -11.43 -3.82
CA ASN A 226 3.58 -12.31 -4.60
C ASN A 226 4.86 -12.71 -3.83
N GLY A 227 5.00 -12.33 -2.56
CA GLY A 227 6.11 -12.74 -1.69
C GLY A 227 7.44 -12.02 -1.93
N THR A 228 7.47 -10.95 -2.74
CA THR A 228 8.71 -10.22 -3.06
C THR A 228 9.02 -9.08 -2.08
N PHE A 229 8.10 -8.74 -1.17
CA PHE A 229 8.26 -7.65 -0.20
C PHE A 229 9.49 -7.85 0.72
N GLU A 230 9.62 -9.01 1.36
CA GLU A 230 10.69 -9.25 2.33
C GLU A 230 12.09 -9.21 1.70
N PRO A 231 12.37 -9.94 0.60
CA PRO A 231 13.66 -9.83 -0.09
C PRO A 231 13.97 -8.41 -0.55
N LEU A 232 12.98 -7.69 -1.09
CA LEU A 232 13.15 -6.30 -1.54
C LEU A 232 13.49 -5.37 -0.37
N ARG A 233 12.75 -5.46 0.73
CA ARG A 233 12.95 -4.67 1.95
C ARG A 233 14.30 -4.94 2.59
N ALA A 234 14.66 -6.21 2.75
CA ALA A 234 15.94 -6.61 3.32
C ALA A 234 17.11 -6.09 2.50
N ARG A 235 17.03 -6.19 1.16
CA ARG A 235 18.08 -5.69 0.28
C ARG A 235 18.16 -4.16 0.27
N ALA A 236 17.03 -3.46 0.19
CA ALA A 236 17.01 -2.00 0.27
C ALA A 236 17.61 -1.50 1.59
N ALA A 237 17.28 -2.15 2.72
CA ALA A 237 17.84 -1.82 4.01
C ALA A 237 19.36 -2.09 4.09
N ALA A 238 19.83 -3.22 3.55
CA ALA A 238 21.25 -3.55 3.49
C ALA A 238 22.05 -2.53 2.66
N ASP A 239 21.47 -2.04 1.57
CA ASP A 239 22.06 -1.04 0.68
C ASP A 239 21.86 0.41 1.20
N GLY A 240 21.20 0.59 2.36
CA GLY A 240 20.92 1.90 2.95
C GLY A 240 19.93 2.76 2.16
N LEU A 241 19.11 2.14 1.29
CA LEU A 241 18.20 2.82 0.39
C LEU A 241 16.85 3.12 1.06
N PRO A 242 16.31 4.34 0.90
CA PRO A 242 14.95 4.63 1.33
C PRO A 242 13.93 3.81 0.52
N LEU A 243 13.05 3.13 1.23
CA LEU A 243 11.95 2.35 0.67
C LEU A 243 10.61 3.02 1.01
N VAL A 244 9.92 3.51 -0.01
CA VAL A 244 8.57 4.07 0.08
C VAL A 244 7.57 3.11 -0.55
N MET A 245 6.49 2.83 0.16
CA MET A 245 5.42 1.95 -0.32
C MET A 245 4.20 2.75 -0.80
N PHE A 246 3.56 2.32 -1.88
CA PHE A 246 2.23 2.78 -2.26
C PHE A 246 1.27 1.59 -2.32
N ALA A 247 0.15 1.68 -1.61
CA ALA A 247 -0.54 0.48 -1.15
C ALA A 247 -2.05 0.58 -1.25
N GLN A 248 -2.62 -0.16 -2.20
CA GLN A 248 -4.02 -0.62 -2.15
C GLN A 248 -4.07 -2.01 -1.49
N THR A 249 -3.21 -2.93 -1.96
CA THR A 249 -2.89 -4.17 -1.26
C THR A 249 -2.15 -3.87 0.04
N GLY A 250 -2.62 -4.42 1.17
CA GLY A 250 -1.91 -4.34 2.45
C GLY A 250 -1.75 -2.91 2.97
N SER A 251 -2.74 -2.06 2.76
CA SER A 251 -2.74 -0.64 3.16
C SER A 251 -2.52 -0.44 4.66
N ALA A 252 -3.02 -1.34 5.52
CA ALA A 252 -2.80 -1.38 6.97
C ALA A 252 -1.68 -2.34 7.40
N VAL A 253 -1.19 -3.19 6.50
CA VAL A 253 -0.02 -4.07 6.72
C VAL A 253 1.29 -3.28 6.65
N LEU A 254 1.52 -2.54 5.57
CA LEU A 254 2.81 -1.89 5.32
C LEU A 254 3.21 -0.82 6.35
N PRO A 255 2.28 -0.04 6.95
CA PRO A 255 2.61 0.87 8.04
C PRO A 255 3.25 0.19 9.26
N ARG A 256 3.09 -1.14 9.42
CA ARG A 256 3.71 -1.93 10.50
C ARG A 256 5.21 -2.14 10.33
N PHE A 257 5.79 -1.72 9.20
CA PHE A 257 7.22 -1.85 8.91
C PHE A 257 7.95 -0.50 8.91
N LEU A 258 7.28 0.58 9.29
CA LEU A 258 7.90 1.90 9.42
C LEU A 258 9.05 1.85 10.43
N GLY A 259 10.24 2.29 10.01
CA GLY A 259 11.46 2.20 10.81
C GLY A 259 12.12 0.82 10.83
N ALA A 260 11.44 -0.21 10.32
CA ALA A 260 11.96 -1.56 10.11
C ALA A 260 12.17 -1.81 8.60
N GLY A 261 12.94 -0.95 7.94
CA GLY A 261 13.23 -1.04 6.51
C GLY A 261 12.22 -0.35 5.58
N VAL A 262 11.03 0.04 6.06
CA VAL A 262 10.11 0.93 5.32
C VAL A 262 10.23 2.36 5.87
N HIS A 263 10.35 3.35 4.98
CA HIS A 263 10.55 4.75 5.34
C HIS A 263 9.24 5.55 5.33
N ALA A 264 8.38 5.28 4.36
CA ALA A 264 7.07 5.91 4.26
C ALA A 264 6.06 5.01 3.52
N VAL A 265 4.78 5.24 3.76
CA VAL A 265 3.68 4.53 3.08
C VAL A 265 2.63 5.54 2.65
N CYS A 266 2.23 5.47 1.38
CA CYS A 266 0.97 6.03 0.88
C CYS A 266 -0.06 4.90 0.85
N ALA A 267 -0.89 4.83 1.89
CA ALA A 267 -1.94 3.84 2.04
C ALA A 267 -3.26 4.34 1.45
N GLU A 268 -3.92 3.51 0.68
CA GLU A 268 -5.22 3.78 0.06
C GLU A 268 -6.17 2.63 0.41
N PRO A 269 -7.01 2.79 1.44
CA PRO A 269 -8.01 1.80 1.80
C PRO A 269 -9.13 1.76 0.76
N TYR A 270 -9.90 0.68 0.74
CA TYR A 270 -11.12 0.62 -0.05
C TYR A 270 -12.14 1.68 0.45
N PRO A 271 -12.88 2.38 -0.44
CA PRO A 271 -12.89 2.23 -1.89
C PRO A 271 -11.73 2.94 -2.59
N PHE A 272 -11.15 2.27 -3.59
CA PHE A 272 -10.04 2.79 -4.37
C PHE A 272 -10.43 3.89 -5.36
N PHE A 273 -9.47 4.74 -5.73
CA PHE A 273 -9.67 5.92 -6.57
C PHE A 273 -10.35 5.62 -7.91
N TRP A 274 -10.15 4.41 -8.43
CA TRP A 274 -10.63 3.97 -9.73
C TRP A 274 -12.07 3.43 -9.71
N LEU A 275 -12.71 3.30 -8.54
CA LEU A 275 -14.10 2.84 -8.40
C LEU A 275 -15.14 3.96 -8.52
N ASP A 276 -14.77 5.17 -8.12
CA ASP A 276 -15.70 6.30 -8.00
C ASP A 276 -15.06 7.58 -8.53
N GLY A 277 -15.87 8.46 -9.14
CA GLY A 277 -15.42 9.76 -9.67
C GLY A 277 -15.44 10.88 -8.62
N GLY A 278 -16.06 10.66 -7.46
CA GLY A 278 -16.10 11.59 -6.35
C GLY A 278 -14.75 11.79 -5.64
N PRO A 279 -14.70 12.67 -4.62
CA PRO A 279 -13.49 12.90 -3.85
C PRO A 279 -13.09 11.63 -3.07
N GLY A 280 -11.79 11.44 -2.88
CA GLY A 280 -11.24 10.30 -2.14
C GLY A 280 -10.31 10.75 -1.02
N THR A 281 -9.79 9.79 -0.26
CA THR A 281 -8.74 10.05 0.74
C THR A 281 -7.71 8.93 0.69
N ILE A 282 -6.44 9.32 0.66
CA ILE A 282 -5.30 8.44 0.91
C ILE A 282 -4.63 8.87 2.21
N HIS A 283 -3.77 8.03 2.75
CA HIS A 283 -3.15 8.23 4.05
C HIS A 283 -1.64 8.10 3.95
N HIS A 284 -0.95 9.16 4.34
CA HIS A 284 0.49 9.17 4.45
C HIS A 284 0.93 8.70 5.84
N TYR A 285 1.90 7.81 5.85
CA TYR A 285 2.63 7.37 7.02
C TYR A 285 4.12 7.66 6.84
N GLY A 286 4.79 8.10 7.90
CA GLY A 286 6.18 8.54 7.80
C GLY A 286 6.36 9.75 6.86
N GLY A 287 7.59 9.90 6.36
CA GLY A 287 8.06 11.06 5.62
C GLY A 287 8.34 12.28 6.52
N SER A 288 9.29 13.12 6.15
CA SER A 288 9.43 14.45 6.74
C SER A 288 8.26 15.35 6.35
N ARG A 289 7.96 16.36 7.17
CA ARG A 289 6.96 17.40 6.86
C ARG A 289 7.57 18.49 6.02
#